data_AF-A0A1H2X5E0-F1
#
_entry.id   AF-A0A1H2X5E0-F1
#
_cell.length_a   1.000
_cell.length_b   1.000
_cell.length_c   1.000
_cell.angle_alpha   90.00
_cell.angle_beta   90.00
_cell.angle_gamma   90.00
#
_symmetry.space_group_name_H-M   'P 1'
#
loop_
_entity.id
_entity.type
_entity.pdbx_description
1 polymer ?
#
loop_
_entity_poly.entity_id
_entity_poly.type
_entity_poly.pdbx_seq_one_letter_code
_entity_poly.pdbx_strand_id
1 'polypeptide(L)'
;MLSFGKKNKPKIDLEQHELLEHAQKRIAQKKRLFTHFVIFLIGSIFLLLANKVLKYGEAHDWSVWIILVWFFLLCLHTFNIFVTQKFMGKDWERKQRERLVALQKKKIAEIQKEIETDFPLSKINKKKE
;
A
#
# COMPACT_ATOMS: atom_id res chain seq x y z
N MET A 1 -48.98 -7.12 20.07
CA MET A 1 -47.94 -7.96 19.44
C MET A 1 -46.89 -7.02 18.86
N LEU A 2 -45.74 -6.86 19.52
CA LEU A 2 -44.71 -5.91 19.09
C LEU A 2 -43.92 -6.51 17.93
N SER A 3 -44.16 -6.00 16.72
CA SER A 3 -43.44 -6.41 15.52
C SER A 3 -42.04 -5.79 15.53
N PHE A 4 -41.03 -6.60 15.78
CA PHE A 4 -39.63 -6.22 15.57
C PHE A 4 -39.35 -6.16 14.07
N GLY A 5 -39.31 -4.95 13.52
CA GLY A 5 -38.95 -4.70 12.12
C GLY A 5 -37.58 -5.33 11.78
N LYS A 6 -37.55 -6.13 10.72
CA LYS A 6 -36.33 -6.67 10.11
C LYS A 6 -35.36 -5.52 9.81
N LYS A 7 -34.26 -5.42 10.56
CA LYS A 7 -33.15 -4.53 10.23
C LYS A 7 -32.39 -5.12 9.05
N ASN A 8 -32.68 -4.65 7.84
CA ASN A 8 -31.82 -4.88 6.68
C ASN A 8 -30.47 -4.24 6.98
N LYS A 9 -29.43 -5.05 7.22
CA LYS A 9 -28.07 -4.54 7.42
C LYS A 9 -27.65 -3.80 6.14
N PRO A 10 -27.45 -2.47 6.18
CA PRO A 10 -27.26 -1.71 4.97
C PRO A 10 -25.84 -1.91 4.45
N LYS A 11 -25.73 -2.36 3.20
CA LYS A 11 -24.46 -2.46 2.43
C LYS A 11 -23.64 -1.15 2.48
N ILE A 12 -24.31 -0.01 2.70
CA ILE A 12 -23.72 1.32 2.89
C ILE A 12 -22.83 1.40 4.15
N ASP A 13 -23.18 0.70 5.23
CA ASP A 13 -22.41 0.73 6.49
C ASP A 13 -21.04 0.06 6.33
N LEU A 14 -20.96 -1.01 5.52
CA LEU A 14 -19.71 -1.73 5.26
C LEU A 14 -18.73 -0.88 4.44
N GLU A 15 -19.21 -0.20 3.40
CA GLU A 15 -18.39 0.72 2.59
C GLU A 15 -17.89 1.92 3.41
N GLN A 16 -18.75 2.48 4.29
CA GLN A 16 -18.35 3.56 5.20
C GLN A 16 -17.28 3.09 6.19
N HIS A 17 -17.42 1.87 6.73
CA HIS A 17 -16.43 1.26 7.61
C HIS A 17 -15.08 1.07 6.91
N GLU A 18 -15.06 0.58 5.68
CA GLU A 18 -13.82 0.42 4.90
C GLU A 18 -13.14 1.77 4.62
N LEU A 19 -13.92 2.80 4.22
CA LEU A 19 -13.39 4.15 3.99
C LEU A 19 -12.76 4.76 5.25
N LEU A 20 -13.41 4.57 6.40
CA LEU A 20 -12.89 5.02 7.70
C LEU A 20 -11.61 4.28 8.09
N GLU A 21 -11.57 2.96 7.94
CA GLU A 21 -10.35 2.18 8.20
C GLU A 21 -9.18 2.62 7.31
N HIS A 22 -9.45 2.87 6.03
CA HIS A 22 -8.44 3.36 5.11
C HIS A 22 -7.93 4.74 5.52
N ALA A 23 -8.81 5.67 5.87
CA ALA A 23 -8.43 6.99 6.36
C ALA A 23 -7.58 6.91 7.65
N GLN A 24 -8.00 6.08 8.60
CA GLN A 24 -7.27 5.86 9.86
C GLN A 24 -5.88 5.26 9.62
N LYS A 25 -5.76 4.25 8.74
CA LYS A 25 -4.46 3.65 8.37
C LYS A 25 -3.51 4.70 7.78
N ARG A 26 -4.01 5.59 6.90
CA ARG A 26 -3.19 6.67 6.33
C ARG A 26 -2.75 7.70 7.38
N ILE A 27 -3.61 8.02 8.34
CA ILE A 27 -3.27 8.92 9.45
C ILE A 27 -2.20 8.28 10.36
N ALA A 28 -2.37 7.00 10.71
CA ALA A 28 -1.41 6.27 11.55
C ALA A 28 -0.01 6.19 10.90
N GLN A 29 0.04 5.96 9.59
CA GLN A 29 1.29 5.97 8.82
C GLN A 29 2.01 7.33 8.88
N LYS A 30 1.27 8.44 8.70
CA LYS A 30 1.83 9.80 8.81
C LYS A 30 2.33 10.10 10.22
N LYS A 31 1.58 9.70 11.25
CA LYS A 31 1.99 9.84 12.65
C LYS A 31 3.28 9.09 12.93
N ARG A 32 3.40 7.84 12.45
CA ARG A 32 4.61 7.02 12.64
C ARG A 32 5.85 7.68 12.07
N LEU A 33 5.76 8.26 10.87
CA LEU A 33 6.86 9.00 10.25
C LEU A 33 7.29 10.19 11.12
N PHE A 34 6.33 10.97 11.62
CA PHE A 34 6.62 12.11 12.49
C PHE A 34 7.27 11.68 13.82
N THR A 35 6.82 10.58 14.41
CA THR A 35 7.45 10.02 15.62
C THR A 35 8.93 9.67 15.38
N HIS A 36 9.28 9.05 14.25
CA HIS A 36 10.68 8.72 13.93
C HIS A 36 11.52 9.99 13.72
N PHE A 37 10.94 11.01 13.07
CA PHE A 37 11.58 12.30 12.89
C PHE A 37 11.88 13.00 14.23
N VAL A 38 10.92 12.99 15.17
CA VAL A 38 11.10 13.58 16.51
C VAL A 38 12.19 12.83 17.31
N ILE A 39 12.18 11.49 17.29
CA ILE A 39 13.20 10.67 17.96
C ILE A 39 14.59 10.99 17.38
N PHE A 40 14.70 11.10 16.05
CA PHE A 40 15.96 11.48 15.38
C PHE A 40 16.46 12.86 15.82
N LEU A 41 15.57 13.84 15.96
CA LEU A 41 15.92 15.19 16.40
C LEU A 41 16.48 15.20 17.83
N ILE A 42 15.79 14.52 18.75
CA ILE A 42 16.21 14.40 20.15
C ILE A 42 17.54 13.64 20.24
N GLY A 43 17.67 12.52 19.51
CA GLY A 43 18.90 11.71 19.47
C GLY A 43 20.09 12.48 18.89
N SER A 44 19.88 13.28 17.84
CA SER A 44 20.93 14.10 17.24
C SER A 44 21.42 15.18 18.19
N ILE A 45 20.51 15.87 18.89
CA ILE A 45 20.87 16.86 19.92
C ILE A 45 21.65 16.18 21.05
N PHE A 46 21.20 15.01 21.51
CA PHE A 46 21.89 14.25 22.55
C PHE A 46 23.31 13.84 22.13
N LEU A 47 23.51 13.35 20.91
CA LEU A 47 24.82 12.98 20.37
C LEU A 47 25.76 14.19 20.24
N LEU A 48 25.25 15.33 19.80
CA LEU A 48 26.04 16.58 19.74
C LEU A 48 26.47 17.05 21.12
N LEU A 49 25.58 16.99 22.11
CA LEU A 49 25.90 17.33 23.50
C LEU A 49 26.90 16.34 24.10
N ALA A 50 26.75 15.03 23.85
CA ALA A 50 27.69 14.03 24.32
C ALA A 50 29.11 14.23 23.75
N ASN A 51 29.23 14.53 22.46
CA ASN A 51 30.54 14.81 21.85
C ASN A 51 31.15 16.11 22.41
N LYS A 52 30.37 17.19 22.46
CA LYS A 52 30.88 18.54 22.73
C LYS A 52 31.02 18.88 24.22
N VAL A 53 30.15 18.35 25.08
CA VAL A 53 30.13 18.63 26.52
C VAL A 53 30.95 17.60 27.30
N LEU A 54 30.84 16.31 26.95
CA LEU A 54 31.55 15.23 27.65
C LEU A 54 32.95 14.97 27.07
N LYS A 55 33.35 15.66 25.98
CA LYS A 55 34.62 15.45 25.24
C LYS A 55 34.90 13.97 24.93
N TYR A 56 33.85 13.18 24.76
CA TYR A 56 33.97 11.76 24.51
C TYR A 56 34.50 11.58 23.08
N GLY A 57 35.74 11.11 22.90
CA GLY A 57 36.35 10.94 21.57
C GLY A 57 37.07 12.18 21.03
N GLU A 58 37.91 12.81 21.88
CA GLU A 58 38.62 14.08 21.67
C GLU A 58 39.45 14.24 20.37
N ALA A 59 39.67 13.17 19.61
CA ALA A 59 40.44 13.18 18.35
C ALA A 59 39.59 13.05 17.07
N HIS A 60 38.29 12.72 17.17
CA HIS A 60 37.48 12.48 15.97
C HIS A 60 36.00 12.79 16.20
N ASP A 61 35.36 13.52 15.28
CA ASP A 61 33.93 13.85 15.33
C ASP A 61 33.05 12.65 14.93
N TRP A 62 33.19 11.52 15.64
CA TRP A 62 32.42 10.30 15.42
C TRP A 62 30.91 10.53 15.52
N SER A 63 30.48 11.49 16.34
CA SER A 63 29.07 11.89 16.46
C SER A 63 28.49 12.39 15.14
N VAL A 64 29.27 13.10 14.32
CA VAL A 64 28.85 13.60 13.01
C VAL A 64 28.62 12.44 12.05
N TRP A 65 29.51 11.46 12.04
CA TRP A 65 29.36 10.26 11.22
C TRP A 65 28.12 9.43 11.60
N ILE A 66 27.85 9.27 12.90
CA ILE A 66 26.64 8.59 13.37
C ILE A 66 25.38 9.36 12.95
N ILE A 67 25.35 10.68 13.15
CA ILE A 67 24.22 11.51 12.74
C ILE A 67 24.01 11.42 11.22
N LEU A 68 25.08 11.39 10.42
CA LEU A 68 25.01 11.30 8.96
C LEU A 68 24.42 9.96 8.50
N VAL A 69 24.87 8.84 9.06
CA VAL A 69 24.30 7.51 8.78
C VAL A 69 22.84 7.44 9.22
N TRP A 70 22.51 7.96 10.41
CA TRP A 70 21.16 7.94 10.94
C TRP A 70 20.22 8.84 10.12
N PHE A 71 20.71 9.98 9.67
CA PHE A 71 20.00 10.88 8.76
C PHE A 71 19.71 10.19 7.42
N PHE A 72 20.68 9.47 6.87
CA PHE A 72 20.48 8.69 5.64
C PHE A 72 19.36 7.64 5.80
N LEU A 73 19.33 6.91 6.92
CA LEU A 73 18.25 5.97 7.22
C LEU A 73 16.88 6.67 7.34
N LEU A 74 16.84 7.85 7.95
CA LEU A 74 15.62 8.66 8.05
C LEU A 74 15.12 9.12 6.67
N CYS A 75 16.03 9.54 5.78
CA CYS A 75 15.71 9.84 4.40
C CYS A 75 15.08 8.62 3.71
N LEU A 76 15.73 7.45 3.74
CA LEU A 76 15.19 6.22 3.15
C LEU A 76 13.80 5.87 3.70
N HIS A 77 13.60 5.99 5.01
CA HIS A 77 12.29 5.74 5.65
C HIS A 77 11.22 6.71 5.15
N THR A 78 11.58 8.00 5.03
CA THR A 78 10.69 9.06 4.54
C THR A 78 10.32 8.85 3.08
N PHE A 79 11.30 8.53 2.23
CA PHE A 79 11.08 8.21 0.81
C PHE A 79 10.18 6.98 0.64
N ASN A 80 10.36 5.94 1.45
CA ASN A 80 9.50 4.74 1.38
C ASN A 80 8.03 5.07 1.72
N ILE A 81 7.79 5.83 2.78
CA ILE A 81 6.42 6.21 3.20
C ILE A 81 5.79 7.25 2.25
N PHE A 82 6.58 8.17 1.68
CA PHE A 82 6.04 9.24 0.85
C PHE A 82 5.92 8.85 -0.63
N VAL A 83 6.92 8.15 -1.18
CA VAL A 83 6.99 7.76 -2.59
C VAL A 83 6.46 6.35 -2.79
N THR A 84 7.06 5.33 -2.14
CA THR A 84 6.69 3.92 -2.39
C THR A 84 5.24 3.64 -2.04
N GLN A 85 4.76 4.09 -0.88
CA GLN A 85 3.35 3.90 -0.50
C GLN A 85 2.35 4.73 -1.34
N LYS A 86 2.78 5.86 -1.91
CA LYS A 86 1.92 6.69 -2.78
C LYS A 86 1.89 6.15 -4.22
N PHE A 87 3.01 5.66 -4.73
CA PHE A 87 3.16 5.15 -6.09
C PHE A 87 2.76 3.68 -6.22
N MET A 88 3.10 2.85 -5.24
CA MET A 88 2.95 1.39 -5.24
C MET A 88 2.12 0.91 -4.03
N GLY A 89 1.21 1.75 -3.54
CA GLY A 89 0.28 1.38 -2.48
C GLY A 89 -0.81 0.43 -2.97
N LYS A 90 -1.66 -0.02 -2.03
CA LYS A 90 -2.79 -0.93 -2.31
C LYS A 90 -3.68 -0.50 -3.47
N ASP A 91 -3.86 0.80 -3.69
CA ASP A 91 -4.70 1.31 -4.78
C ASP A 91 -4.04 1.11 -6.16
N TRP A 92 -2.71 1.24 -6.23
CA TRP A 92 -1.97 0.91 -7.44
C TRP A 92 -2.02 -0.59 -7.72
N GLU A 93 -1.81 -1.44 -6.71
CA GLU A 93 -1.91 -2.90 -6.85
C GLU A 93 -3.30 -3.33 -7.33
N ARG A 94 -4.36 -2.72 -6.78
CA ARG A 94 -5.75 -2.98 -7.19
C ARG A 94 -5.96 -2.62 -8.66
N LYS A 95 -5.50 -1.43 -9.07
CA LYS A 95 -5.60 -0.97 -10.46
C LYS A 95 -4.83 -1.88 -11.43
N GLN A 96 -3.65 -2.35 -11.05
CA GLN A 96 -2.90 -3.32 -11.86
C GLN A 96 -3.62 -4.66 -11.96
N ARG A 97 -4.17 -5.16 -10.84
CA ARG A 97 -4.94 -6.41 -10.82
C ARG A 97 -6.16 -6.34 -11.73
N GLU A 98 -6.94 -5.27 -11.62
CA GLU A 98 -8.13 -5.06 -12.46
C GLU A 98 -7.77 -4.99 -13.94
N ARG A 99 -6.66 -4.31 -14.27
CA ARG A 99 -6.13 -4.27 -15.65
C ARG A 99 -5.78 -5.67 -16.16
N LEU A 100 -5.08 -6.48 -15.37
CA LEU A 100 -4.69 -7.84 -15.74
C LEU A 100 -5.92 -8.75 -15.92
N VAL A 101 -6.89 -8.69 -14.99
CA VAL A 101 -8.15 -9.45 -15.09
C VAL A 101 -8.94 -9.05 -16.34
N ALA A 102 -9.00 -7.76 -16.67
CA ALA A 102 -9.67 -7.29 -17.88
C ALA A 102 -9.02 -7.84 -19.16
N LEU A 103 -7.68 -7.91 -19.20
CA LEU A 103 -6.94 -8.51 -20.32
C LEU A 103 -7.23 -10.01 -20.45
N GLN A 104 -7.22 -10.74 -19.33
CA GLN A 104 -7.54 -12.17 -19.32
C GLN A 104 -8.97 -12.43 -19.81
N LYS A 105 -9.96 -11.65 -19.34
CA LYS A 105 -11.35 -11.76 -19.81
C LYS A 105 -11.50 -11.52 -21.30
N LYS A 106 -10.78 -10.52 -21.86
CA LYS A 106 -10.76 -10.28 -23.31
C LYS A 106 -10.20 -11.48 -24.07
N LYS A 107 -9.09 -12.05 -23.59
CA LYS A 107 -8.48 -13.22 -24.22
C LYS A 107 -9.41 -14.44 -24.22
N ILE A 108 -10.11 -14.68 -23.11
CA ILE A 108 -11.11 -15.76 -23.02
C ILE A 108 -12.25 -15.52 -24.02
N ALA A 109 -12.74 -14.28 -24.16
CA ALA A 109 -13.79 -13.95 -25.11
C ALA A 109 -13.36 -14.14 -26.57
N GLU A 110 -12.12 -13.81 -26.91
CA GLU A 110 -11.54 -14.08 -28.25
C GLU A 110 -11.48 -15.58 -28.53
N ILE A 111 -10.95 -16.38 -27.60
CA ILE A 111 -10.87 -17.84 -27.74
C ILE A 111 -12.27 -18.46 -27.90
N GLN A 112 -13.24 -17.99 -27.11
CA GLN A 112 -14.63 -18.46 -27.22
C GLN A 112 -15.22 -18.16 -28.61
N LYS A 113 -14.93 -16.98 -29.17
CA LYS A 113 -15.37 -16.58 -30.51
C LYS A 113 -14.70 -17.40 -31.62
N GLU A 114 -13.41 -17.72 -31.48
CA GLU A 114 -12.68 -18.60 -32.39
C GLU A 114 -13.29 -20.01 -32.39
N ILE A 115 -13.57 -20.58 -31.22
CA ILE A 115 -14.21 -21.89 -31.08
C ILE A 115 -15.59 -21.92 -31.76
N GLU A 116 -16.42 -20.89 -31.58
CA GLU A 116 -17.72 -20.79 -32.24
C GLU A 116 -17.62 -20.68 -33.77
N THR A 117 -16.55 -20.06 -34.27
CA THR A 117 -16.29 -19.89 -35.70
C THR A 117 -15.77 -21.19 -36.35
N ASP A 118 -14.84 -21.88 -35.68
CA ASP A 118 -14.21 -23.11 -36.19
C ASP A 118 -15.10 -24.35 -35.98
N PHE A 119 -15.90 -24.37 -34.91
CA PHE A 119 -16.85 -25.42 -34.58
C PHE A 119 -18.27 -24.86 -34.41
N PRO A 120 -18.91 -24.37 -35.49
CA PRO A 120 -20.29 -23.95 -35.41
C PRO A 120 -21.13 -25.18 -35.03
N LEU A 121 -21.98 -25.05 -33.99
CA LEU A 121 -22.86 -26.12 -33.49
C LEU A 121 -23.71 -26.78 -34.60
N SER A 122 -23.84 -26.12 -35.76
CA SER A 122 -24.46 -26.64 -36.98
C SER A 122 -23.70 -27.80 -37.65
N LYS A 123 -22.36 -27.90 -37.51
CA LYS A 123 -21.56 -29.01 -38.08
C LYS A 123 -21.61 -30.29 -37.23
N ILE A 124 -21.87 -30.18 -35.94
CA ILE A 124 -21.95 -31.33 -35.02
C ILE A 124 -23.20 -32.17 -35.32
N ASN A 125 -24.30 -31.52 -35.72
CA ASN A 125 -25.55 -32.22 -36.02
C ASN A 125 -25.57 -32.88 -37.42
N LYS A 126 -24.75 -32.41 -38.38
CA LYS A 126 -24.72 -32.96 -39.75
C LYS A 126 -23.89 -34.23 -39.93
N LYS A 127 -23.08 -34.65 -38.95
CA LYS A 127 -22.18 -35.81 -39.07
C LYS A 127 -22.74 -37.10 -38.45
N LYS A 128 -23.99 -37.05 -37.96
CA LYS A 128 -24.68 -38.14 -37.25
C LYS A 128 -25.82 -38.79 -38.06
N GLU A 129 -26.01 -38.41 -39.32
CA GLU A 129 -26.85 -39.13 -40.28
C GLU A 129 -26.00 -39.89 -41.28
#